data_AF-A0A804M9H9-F1
#
_entry.id   AF-A0A804M9H9-F1
#
_cell.length_a   1.000
_cell.length_b   1.000
_cell.length_c   1.000
_cell.angle_alpha   90.00
_cell.angle_beta   90.00
_cell.angle_gamma   90.00
#
_symmetry.space_group_name_H-M   'P 1'
#
loop_
_entity.id
_entity.type
_entity.pdbx_description
1 polymer ?
#
loop_
_entity_poly.entity_id
_entity_poly.type
_entity_poly.pdbx_seq_one_letter_code
_entity_poly.pdbx_strand_id
1 'polypeptide(L)'
;MMGFTNLWALIMDAGTGFCSQVYELSPVFLHKDWIMEQWEKSYYITAITGSSNGSSLVVMSKGTPYTQQSYKVSESFPYKWINKKWKEGFHVTSMATAGNRWGVVMSRNSGFSTQVVELDFL
;
A
#
# COMPACT_ATOMS: atom_id res chain seq x y z
N MET A 1 27.95 -5.45 19.49
CA MET A 1 26.56 -5.39 19.97
C MET A 1 25.66 -5.65 18.76
N MET A 2 25.07 -6.85 18.62
CA MET A 2 24.08 -7.09 17.57
C MET A 2 22.80 -6.35 17.96
N GLY A 3 22.65 -5.12 17.51
CA GLY A 3 21.35 -4.45 17.61
C GLY A 3 20.33 -5.23 16.79
N PHE A 4 19.11 -5.39 17.33
CA PHE A 4 18.00 -5.89 16.54
C PHE A 4 17.75 -4.90 15.38
N THR A 5 17.99 -5.34 14.15
CA THR A 5 17.65 -4.56 12.95
C THR A 5 16.34 -5.09 12.38
N ASN A 6 15.51 -4.22 11.80
CA ASN A 6 14.20 -4.55 11.20
C ASN A 6 13.09 -4.96 12.18
N LEU A 7 12.96 -4.23 13.30
CA LEU A 7 11.78 -4.33 14.16
C LEU A 7 10.55 -3.71 13.47
N TRP A 8 9.38 -4.33 13.66
CA TRP A 8 8.10 -3.85 13.13
C TRP A 8 7.17 -3.53 14.29
N ALA A 9 6.43 -2.42 14.18
CA ALA A 9 5.30 -2.12 15.04
C ALA A 9 4.00 -2.36 14.27
N LEU A 10 3.04 -3.04 14.90
CA LEU A 10 1.71 -3.26 14.37
C LEU A 10 0.71 -2.49 15.24
N ILE A 11 -0.06 -1.61 14.59
CA ILE A 11 -1.19 -0.89 15.20
C ILE A 11 -2.46 -1.48 14.58
N MET A 12 -3.44 -1.80 15.42
CA MET A 12 -4.71 -2.37 14.99
C MET A 12 -5.87 -1.55 15.51
N ASP A 13 -6.86 -1.35 14.66
CA ASP A 13 -8.08 -0.62 14.98
C ASP A 13 -9.29 -1.57 14.97
N ALA A 14 -10.18 -1.42 15.95
CA ALA A 14 -11.50 -2.04 15.94
C ALA A 14 -12.53 -1.09 15.31
N GLY A 15 -13.67 -1.63 14.84
CA GLY A 15 -14.76 -0.80 14.29
C GLY A 15 -14.49 -0.22 12.90
N THR A 16 -13.54 -0.78 12.14
CA THR A 16 -13.16 -0.32 10.79
C THR A 16 -14.21 -0.61 9.70
N GLY A 17 -15.18 -1.48 9.98
CA GLY A 17 -16.10 -2.02 8.99
C GLY A 17 -15.51 -3.14 8.13
N PHE A 18 -14.22 -3.48 8.29
CA PHE A 18 -13.62 -4.62 7.60
C PHE A 18 -14.20 -5.93 8.12
N CYS A 19 -14.69 -6.76 7.21
CA CYS A 19 -15.35 -8.03 7.57
C CYS A 19 -14.45 -9.26 7.44
N SER A 20 -13.29 -9.11 6.80
CA SER A 20 -12.26 -10.15 6.72
C SER A 20 -10.93 -9.53 6.32
N GLN A 21 -9.81 -10.06 6.83
CA GLN A 21 -8.47 -9.56 6.55
C GLN A 21 -7.51 -10.72 6.33
N VAL A 22 -6.58 -10.53 5.38
CA VAL A 22 -5.47 -11.43 5.09
C VAL A 22 -4.19 -10.62 5.05
N TYR A 23 -3.06 -11.25 5.37
CA TYR A 23 -1.76 -10.60 5.30
C TYR A 23 -0.71 -11.52 4.69
N GLU A 24 0.33 -10.92 4.13
CA GLU A 24 1.54 -11.63 3.70
C GLU A 24 2.77 -10.83 4.13
N LEU A 25 3.64 -11.49 4.90
CA LEU A 25 5.02 -11.04 5.10
C LEU A 25 5.87 -11.69 4.03
N SER A 26 6.41 -10.88 3.12
CA SER A 26 7.11 -11.33 1.93
C SER A 26 8.57 -10.84 1.90
N PRO A 27 9.54 -11.65 1.42
CA PRO A 27 10.91 -11.19 1.19
C PRO A 27 11.04 -10.24 0.01
N VAL A 28 9.98 -10.05 -0.78
CA VAL A 28 9.93 -9.10 -1.89
C VAL A 28 8.94 -7.98 -1.61
N PHE A 29 9.19 -6.80 -2.17
CA PHE A 29 8.31 -5.64 -2.00
C PHE A 29 7.09 -5.77 -2.90
N LEU A 30 5.91 -5.93 -2.29
CA LEU A 30 4.61 -6.11 -2.94
C LEU A 30 4.59 -7.32 -3.89
N HIS A 31 4.46 -8.51 -3.31
CA HIS A 31 4.39 -9.80 -4.03
C HIS A 31 3.17 -9.84 -4.96
N LYS A 32 3.45 -9.71 -6.27
CA LYS A 32 2.43 -9.53 -7.29
C LYS A 32 1.42 -10.68 -7.35
N ASP A 33 1.88 -11.92 -7.34
CA ASP A 33 1.02 -13.09 -7.54
C ASP A 33 0.04 -13.27 -6.37
N TRP A 34 0.53 -13.09 -5.14
CA TRP A 34 -0.33 -13.09 -3.96
C TRP A 34 -1.36 -11.96 -3.98
N ILE A 35 -0.95 -10.73 -4.32
CA ILE A 35 -1.87 -9.58 -4.42
C ILE A 35 -2.96 -9.83 -5.47
N MET A 36 -2.58 -10.36 -6.65
CA MET A 36 -3.54 -10.70 -7.70
C MET A 36 -4.54 -11.75 -7.23
N GLU A 37 -4.07 -12.81 -6.56
CA GLU A 37 -4.94 -13.84 -5.99
C GLU A 37 -5.94 -13.27 -4.98
N GLN A 38 -5.51 -12.33 -4.13
CA GLN A 38 -6.39 -11.70 -3.16
C GLN A 38 -7.38 -10.71 -3.80
N TRP A 39 -6.99 -10.01 -4.86
CA TRP A 39 -7.91 -9.20 -5.67
C TRP A 39 -9.03 -10.05 -6.30
N GLU A 40 -8.72 -11.22 -6.86
CA GLU A 40 -9.72 -12.15 -7.38
C GLU A 40 -10.71 -12.61 -6.29
N LYS A 41 -10.23 -12.67 -5.04
CA LYS A 41 -11.05 -12.98 -3.85
C LYS A 41 -11.78 -11.78 -3.27
N SER A 42 -11.77 -10.62 -3.96
CA SER A 42 -12.38 -9.35 -3.54
C SER A 42 -11.80 -8.75 -2.26
N TYR A 43 -10.55 -9.06 -1.91
CA TYR A 43 -9.80 -8.29 -0.93
C TYR A 43 -9.13 -7.10 -1.60
N TYR A 44 -8.99 -5.99 -0.88
CA TYR A 44 -8.25 -4.82 -1.35
C TYR A 44 -7.13 -4.49 -0.38
N ILE A 45 -5.99 -4.01 -0.88
CA ILE A 45 -4.87 -3.53 -0.06
C ILE A 45 -5.34 -2.38 0.83
N THR A 46 -5.19 -2.54 2.14
CA THR A 46 -5.56 -1.55 3.15
C THR A 46 -4.35 -1.02 3.92
N ALA A 47 -3.27 -1.80 4.01
CA ALA A 47 -2.00 -1.33 4.55
C ALA A 47 -0.82 -2.00 3.85
N ILE A 48 0.24 -1.22 3.62
CA ILE A 48 1.55 -1.72 3.18
C ILE A 48 2.63 -1.11 4.05
N THR A 49 3.68 -1.87 4.27
CA THR A 49 4.90 -1.39 4.92
C THR A 49 6.09 -2.22 4.45
N GLY A 50 7.29 -1.63 4.44
CA GLY A 50 8.50 -2.21 3.87
C GLY A 50 9.71 -2.00 4.78
N SER A 51 10.70 -2.87 4.64
CA SER A 51 11.97 -2.79 5.37
C SER A 51 13.15 -2.49 4.44
N SER A 52 14.27 -2.09 5.03
CA SER A 52 15.50 -1.73 4.30
C SER A 52 16.09 -2.88 3.48
N ASN A 53 15.85 -4.13 3.89
CA ASN A 53 16.25 -5.33 3.16
C ASN A 53 15.31 -5.69 1.98
N GLY A 54 14.29 -4.87 1.70
CA GLY A 54 13.34 -5.09 0.61
C GLY A 54 12.14 -5.99 0.94
N SER A 55 12.10 -6.60 2.13
CA SER A 55 10.91 -7.32 2.61
C SER A 55 9.74 -6.35 2.83
N SER A 56 8.52 -6.89 2.80
CA SER A 56 7.31 -6.09 3.04
C SER A 56 6.21 -6.89 3.71
N LEU A 57 5.33 -6.19 4.41
CA LEU A 57 4.06 -6.71 4.91
C LEU A 57 2.93 -6.01 4.16
N VAL A 58 2.03 -6.80 3.59
CA VAL A 58 0.80 -6.32 2.96
C VAL A 58 -0.38 -6.85 3.77
N VAL A 59 -1.32 -5.97 4.11
CA VAL A 59 -2.63 -6.34 4.64
C VAL A 59 -3.68 -6.01 3.59
N MET A 60 -4.52 -6.99 3.25
CA MET A 60 -5.68 -6.80 2.38
C MET A 60 -6.95 -7.13 3.14
N SER A 61 -8.04 -6.42 2.86
CA SER A 61 -9.29 -6.52 3.63
C SER A 61 -10.52 -6.53 2.72
N LYS A 62 -11.58 -7.20 3.18
CA LYS A 62 -12.95 -7.11 2.67
C LYS A 62 -13.75 -6.11 3.49
N GLY A 63 -14.86 -5.62 2.94
CA GLY A 63 -15.69 -4.61 3.59
C GLY A 63 -15.18 -3.18 3.39
N THR A 64 -14.12 -2.99 2.59
CA THR A 64 -13.69 -1.66 2.14
C THR A 64 -14.73 -1.07 1.19
N PRO A 65 -14.89 0.26 1.13
CA PRO A 65 -15.70 0.90 0.09
C PRO A 65 -15.05 0.85 -1.29
N TYR A 66 -13.80 0.39 -1.42
CA TYR A 66 -13.04 0.44 -2.66
C TYR A 66 -13.68 -0.39 -3.78
N THR A 67 -13.70 0.18 -4.99
CA THR A 67 -14.27 -0.48 -6.18
C THR A 67 -13.23 -0.86 -7.22
N GLN A 68 -12.10 -0.16 -7.26
CA GLN A 68 -10.95 -0.46 -8.12
C GLN A 68 -9.69 -0.06 -7.38
N GLN A 69 -8.61 -0.81 -7.57
CA GLN A 69 -7.33 -0.55 -6.96
C GLN A 69 -6.20 -0.71 -7.98
N SER A 70 -5.14 0.06 -7.80
CA SER A 70 -3.90 -0.06 -8.55
C SER A 70 -2.74 0.23 -7.62
N TYR A 71 -1.61 -0.46 -7.81
CA TYR A 71 -0.38 -0.10 -7.12
C TYR A 71 0.77 0.11 -8.11
N LYS A 72 1.77 0.87 -7.67
CA LYS A 72 2.99 1.14 -8.42
C LYS A 72 4.20 0.97 -7.51
N VAL A 73 5.13 0.13 -7.92
CA VAL A 73 6.49 0.07 -7.38
C VAL A 73 7.43 0.84 -8.31
N SER A 74 8.29 1.69 -7.75
CA SER A 74 9.22 2.54 -8.51
C SER A 74 10.43 2.92 -7.66
N GLU A 75 11.62 3.07 -8.25
CA GLU A 75 12.81 3.58 -7.53
C GLU A 75 12.70 5.10 -7.31
N SER A 76 12.19 5.84 -8.29
CA SER A 76 11.85 7.26 -8.14
C SER A 76 10.41 7.45 -7.70
N PHE A 77 10.14 8.52 -6.96
CA PHE A 77 8.79 8.83 -6.52
C PHE A 77 7.83 8.99 -7.73
N PRO A 78 6.73 8.22 -7.82
CA PRO A 78 5.96 8.08 -9.06
C PRO A 78 4.94 9.22 -9.30
N TYR A 79 5.34 10.49 -9.17
CA TYR A 79 4.44 11.65 -9.23
C TYR A 79 3.61 11.73 -10.53
N LYS A 80 4.23 11.50 -11.70
CA LYS A 80 3.49 11.50 -13.00
C LYS A 80 2.38 10.45 -13.03
N TRP A 81 2.61 9.29 -12.42
CA TRP A 81 1.63 8.21 -12.34
C TRP A 81 0.50 8.56 -11.36
N ILE A 82 0.83 9.13 -10.20
CA ILE A 82 -0.15 9.61 -9.22
C ILE A 82 -1.07 10.67 -9.84
N ASN A 83 -0.50 11.68 -10.50
CA ASN A 83 -1.27 12.74 -11.17
C ASN A 83 -2.21 12.20 -12.25
N LYS A 84 -1.76 11.20 -13.03
CA LYS A 84 -2.63 10.53 -14.00
C LYS A 84 -3.78 9.81 -13.31
N LYS A 85 -3.49 9.08 -12.22
CA LYS A 85 -4.47 8.31 -11.47
C LYS A 85 -5.50 9.18 -10.73
N TRP A 86 -5.11 10.34 -10.21
CA TRP A 86 -6.07 11.33 -9.69
C TRP A 86 -7.07 11.79 -10.76
N LYS A 87 -6.62 12.05 -12.00
CA LYS A 87 -7.52 12.37 -13.12
C LYS A 87 -8.44 11.21 -13.51
N GLU A 88 -8.02 9.98 -13.22
CA GLU A 88 -8.83 8.77 -13.38
C GLU A 88 -9.73 8.48 -12.15
N GLY A 89 -9.83 9.39 -11.17
CA GLY A 89 -10.68 9.24 -9.99
C GLY A 89 -10.17 8.27 -8.93
N PHE A 90 -8.90 7.86 -8.99
CA PHE A 90 -8.23 7.12 -7.92
C PHE A 90 -7.61 8.08 -6.92
N HIS A 91 -7.50 7.68 -5.66
CA HIS A 91 -6.79 8.41 -4.61
C HIS A 91 -5.74 7.53 -3.94
N VAL A 92 -4.63 8.11 -3.49
CA VAL A 92 -3.62 7.41 -2.69
C VAL A 92 -4.26 6.94 -1.39
N THR A 93 -4.18 5.64 -1.12
CA THR A 93 -4.76 5.02 0.09
C THR A 93 -3.72 4.38 0.99
N SER A 94 -2.56 4.01 0.45
CA SER A 94 -1.43 3.54 1.25
C SER A 94 -0.13 3.78 0.50
N MET A 95 0.95 4.04 1.23
CA MET A 95 2.28 4.28 0.67
C MET A 95 3.34 3.78 1.63
N ALA A 96 4.35 3.14 1.11
CA ALA A 96 5.50 2.66 1.87
C ALA A 96 6.78 2.70 1.03
N THR A 97 7.90 2.52 1.70
CA THR A 97 9.20 2.31 1.07
C THR A 97 9.77 0.96 1.49
N ALA A 98 10.48 0.29 0.59
CA ALA A 98 11.31 -0.87 0.92
C ALA A 98 12.64 -0.78 0.15
N GLY A 99 13.75 -0.74 0.88
CA GLY A 99 15.06 -0.37 0.30
C GLY A 99 14.99 1.01 -0.37
N ASN A 100 15.37 1.08 -1.66
CA ASN A 100 15.34 2.30 -2.48
C ASN A 100 14.04 2.47 -3.30
N ARG A 101 12.99 1.70 -3.00
CA ARG A 101 11.76 1.69 -3.80
C ARG A 101 10.58 2.27 -3.04
N TRP A 102 9.78 3.05 -3.75
CA TRP A 102 8.44 3.49 -3.38
C TRP A 102 7.40 2.45 -3.79
N GLY A 103 6.44 2.19 -2.92
CA GLY A 103 5.22 1.45 -3.20
C GLY A 103 4.03 2.38 -2.94
N VAL A 104 3.25 2.68 -3.97
CA VAL A 104 2.06 3.54 -3.86
C VAL A 104 0.84 2.75 -4.26
N VAL A 105 -0.16 2.70 -3.38
CA VAL A 105 -1.47 2.09 -3.62
C VAL A 105 -2.48 3.22 -3.80
N MET A 106 -3.28 3.14 -4.86
CA MET A 106 -4.39 4.04 -5.08
C MET A 106 -5.69 3.26 -5.29
N SER A 107 -6.78 3.74 -4.69
CA SER A 107 -8.11 3.13 -4.79
C SER A 107 -9.15 4.15 -5.28
N ARG A 108 -10.15 3.67 -6.03
CA ARG A 108 -11.40 4.40 -6.27
C ARG A 108 -12.39 4.19 -5.12
N ASN A 109 -13.32 5.13 -4.96
CA ASN A 109 -14.30 5.13 -3.87
C ASN A 109 -13.64 5.06 -2.47
N SER A 110 -12.54 5.82 -2.32
CA SER A 110 -11.77 5.89 -1.08
C SER A 110 -12.44 6.74 0.01
N GLY A 111 -13.44 7.55 -0.36
CA GLY A 111 -14.00 8.60 0.49
C GLY A 111 -13.18 9.90 0.50
N PHE A 112 -12.00 9.91 -0.15
CA PHE A 112 -11.20 11.12 -0.30
C PHE A 112 -11.71 11.99 -1.45
N SER A 113 -11.59 13.31 -1.30
CA SER A 113 -11.96 14.29 -2.33
C SER A 113 -10.72 14.79 -3.06
N THR A 114 -9.90 15.60 -2.38
CA THR A 114 -8.67 16.20 -2.92
C THR A 114 -7.47 15.73 -2.11
N GLN A 115 -6.35 15.48 -2.79
CA GLN A 115 -5.07 15.15 -2.17
C GLN A 115 -3.99 16.05 -2.78
N VAL A 116 -2.96 16.33 -1.99
CA VAL A 116 -1.75 17.04 -2.42
C VAL A 116 -0.56 16.17 -2.06
N VAL A 117 0.46 16.21 -2.92
CA VAL A 117 1.76 15.59 -2.66
C VAL A 117 2.81 16.67 -2.86
N GLU A 118 3.66 16.82 -1.86
CA GLU A 118 4.83 17.67 -1.88
C GLU A 118 6.08 16.79 -1.74
N LEU A 119 7.11 17.09 -2.53
CA LEU A 119 8.42 16.47 -2.41
C LEU A 119 9.41 17.58 -2.09
N ASP A 120 10.06 17.46 -0.94
CA ASP A 120 11.18 18.31 -0.58
C ASP A 120 12.49 17.63 -0.97
N PHE A 121 13.39 18.38 -1.58
CA PHE A 121 14.74 17.93 -1.93
C PHE A 121 15.70 18.75 -1.07
N LEU A 122 16.23 18.13 0.00
CA LEU A 122 17.29 18.73 0.81
C LEU A 122 18.61 18.82 0.03
#